data_AF-A0A2G8K9A0-F1
#
_entry.id   AF-A0A2G8K9A0-F1
#
_cell.length_a   1.000
_cell.length_b   1.000
_cell.length_c   1.000
_cell.angle_alpha   90.00
_cell.angle_beta   90.00
_cell.angle_gamma   90.00
#
_symmetry.space_group_name_H-M   'P 1'
#
loop_
_entity.id
_entity.type
_entity.pdbx_description
1 polymer ?
#
loop_
_entity_poly.entity_id
_entity_poly.type
_entity_poly.pdbx_seq_one_letter_code
_entity_poly.pdbx_strand_id
1 'polypeptide(L)'
;MPPSQSEDQEKLLEEASKEVKVQAFEMKRCLDKSKLMDGLKHASNMLGELRTSSLSPKSYYELYMQVCDEVRHLEQFLLDEYQKGHKVADLYELVQYAGNIVPRLYLLITVGMVYIKSSQHSRKDIMKDLVEMCRGVQHPLRGLFLRNYLLQCTRNILPDAEQEEDPEVKTGTVEDSIDFFLLNFAEMNKLWLVLSEILEQLVSCKDYIAQEYLMECIIQVFPDEFHLDTLDLFLKACADLNPTVNVKNIIIALIDRLAVFATRDDSAGIPTISNCLTSFQNRLLLLYSLAIPHSPSSFPPTL
;
A
#
# COMPACT_ATOMS: atom_id res chain seq x y z
N MET A 1 6.08 0.23 -36.80
CA MET A 1 5.55 -0.79 -35.87
C MET A 1 4.73 -0.05 -34.82
N PRO A 2 3.53 -0.52 -34.44
CA PRO A 2 2.86 0.05 -33.28
C PRO A 2 3.76 -0.17 -32.05
N PRO A 3 3.84 0.79 -31.13
CA PRO A 3 4.64 0.65 -29.91
C PRO A 3 4.23 -0.60 -29.14
N SER A 4 5.21 -1.26 -28.53
CA SER A 4 4.94 -2.38 -27.62
C SER A 4 4.22 -1.86 -26.38
N GLN A 5 3.31 -2.65 -25.79
CA GLN A 5 2.55 -2.25 -24.59
C GLN A 5 3.45 -1.81 -23.42
N SER A 6 4.70 -2.27 -23.38
CA SER A 6 5.73 -1.84 -22.41
C SER A 6 6.26 -0.43 -22.67
N GLU A 7 6.53 -0.06 -23.92
CA GLU A 7 7.05 1.27 -24.28
C GLU A 7 6.01 2.38 -24.06
N ASP A 8 4.73 2.05 -24.21
CA ASP A 8 3.65 3.01 -23.94
C ASP A 8 3.47 3.25 -22.43
N GLN A 9 3.66 2.21 -21.60
CA GLN A 9 3.62 2.35 -20.14
C GLN A 9 4.79 3.16 -19.59
N GLU A 10 5.99 2.96 -20.13
CA GLU A 10 7.18 3.75 -19.76
C GLU A 10 6.98 5.23 -20.08
N LYS A 11 6.43 5.57 -21.25
CA LYS A 11 6.14 6.97 -21.62
C LYS A 11 5.11 7.62 -20.68
N LEU A 12 4.01 6.92 -20.40
CA LEU A 12 2.99 7.42 -19.48
C LEU A 12 3.56 7.67 -18.07
N LEU A 13 4.43 6.76 -17.60
CA LEU A 13 5.11 6.93 -16.33
C LEU A 13 6.09 8.10 -16.35
N GLU A 14 6.85 8.26 -17.43
CA GLU A 14 7.82 9.35 -17.58
C GLU A 14 7.13 10.72 -17.61
N GLU A 15 6.01 10.83 -18.32
CA GLU A 15 5.17 12.04 -18.36
C GLU A 15 4.64 12.40 -16.97
N ALA A 16 4.03 11.44 -16.26
CA ALA A 16 3.54 11.65 -14.90
C ALA A 16 4.67 12.00 -13.92
N SER A 17 5.79 11.28 -14.00
CA SER A 17 6.97 11.53 -13.15
C SER A 17 7.57 12.91 -13.40
N LYS A 18 7.55 13.38 -14.65
CA LYS A 18 8.01 14.72 -15.00
C LYS A 18 7.12 15.79 -14.39
N GLU A 19 5.80 15.63 -14.48
CA GLU A 19 4.85 16.57 -13.87
C GLU A 19 5.01 16.60 -12.33
N VAL A 20 5.17 15.42 -11.69
CA VAL A 20 5.47 15.32 -10.26
C VAL A 20 6.71 16.12 -9.90
N LYS A 21 7.81 15.98 -10.64
CA LYS A 21 9.06 16.72 -10.38
C LYS A 21 8.88 18.24 -10.55
N VAL A 22 8.13 18.68 -11.55
CA VAL A 22 7.85 20.10 -11.78
C VAL A 22 7.03 20.68 -10.62
N GLN A 23 5.93 20.03 -10.26
CA GLN A 23 5.07 20.48 -9.16
C GLN A 23 5.79 20.41 -7.80
N ALA A 24 6.60 19.38 -7.56
CA ALA A 24 7.41 19.27 -6.34
C ALA A 24 8.44 20.39 -6.21
N PHE A 25 9.09 20.76 -7.31
CA PHE A 25 10.03 21.88 -7.32
C PHE A 25 9.34 23.21 -7.02
N GLU A 26 8.21 23.48 -7.68
CA GLU A 26 7.40 24.68 -7.43
C GLU A 26 6.86 24.71 -5.99
N MET A 27 6.42 23.56 -5.46
CA MET A 27 6.01 23.40 -4.07
C MET A 27 7.14 23.82 -3.12
N LYS A 28 8.31 23.19 -3.21
CA LYS A 28 9.49 23.50 -2.36
C LYS A 28 9.85 24.99 -2.43
N ARG A 29 9.87 25.57 -3.63
CA ARG A 29 10.14 27.00 -3.85
C ARG A 29 9.10 27.93 -3.20
N CYS A 30 7.83 27.54 -3.18
CA CYS A 30 6.77 28.28 -2.49
C CYS A 30 6.89 28.17 -0.97
N LEU A 31 7.26 26.98 -0.46
CA LEU A 31 7.52 26.76 0.96
C LEU A 31 8.71 27.59 1.47
N ASP A 32 9.80 27.67 0.70
CA ASP A 32 10.97 28.52 1.01
C ASP A 32 10.61 30.02 1.13
N LYS A 33 9.58 30.46 0.40
CA LYS A 33 9.06 31.82 0.42
C LYS A 33 7.96 32.04 1.47
N SER A 34 7.73 31.05 2.34
CA SER A 34 6.65 31.03 3.34
C SER A 34 5.24 31.19 2.75
N LYS A 35 5.05 30.82 1.47
CA LYS A 35 3.75 30.84 0.79
C LYS A 35 3.09 29.47 0.87
N LEU A 36 2.59 29.11 2.05
CA LEU A 36 2.06 27.78 2.32
C LEU A 36 0.88 27.40 1.40
N MET A 37 -0.09 28.29 1.20
CA MET A 37 -1.28 27.97 0.39
C MET A 37 -0.93 27.69 -1.07
N ASP A 38 0.02 28.46 -1.63
CA ASP A 38 0.53 28.20 -2.98
C ASP A 38 1.29 26.86 -3.02
N GLY A 39 2.10 26.57 -1.98
CA GLY A 39 2.77 25.27 -1.82
C GLY A 39 1.79 24.09 -1.78
N LEU A 40 0.70 24.20 -1.00
CA LEU A 40 -0.36 23.17 -0.91
C LEU A 40 -1.09 22.99 -2.24
N LYS A 41 -1.26 24.06 -3.02
CA LYS A 41 -1.84 23.97 -4.37
C LYS A 41 -0.95 23.14 -5.30
N HIS A 42 0.37 23.37 -5.28
CA HIS A 42 1.31 22.56 -6.06
C HIS A 42 1.37 21.11 -5.54
N ALA A 43 1.33 20.90 -4.22
CA ALA A 43 1.23 19.56 -3.64
C ALA A 43 -0.06 18.84 -4.10
N SER A 44 -1.19 19.54 -4.13
CA SER A 44 -2.46 18.98 -4.62
C SER A 44 -2.42 18.64 -6.10
N ASN A 45 -1.72 19.42 -6.93
CA ASN A 45 -1.53 19.14 -8.35
C ASN A 45 -0.64 17.91 -8.55
N MET A 46 0.48 17.83 -7.82
CA MET A 46 1.37 16.67 -7.78
C MET A 46 0.63 15.38 -7.41
N LEU A 47 -0.15 15.42 -6.32
CA LEU A 47 -1.01 14.30 -5.90
C LEU A 47 -2.14 14.00 -6.89
N GLY A 48 -2.44 14.93 -7.79
CA GLY A 48 -3.39 14.76 -8.89
C GLY A 48 -2.98 13.63 -9.83
N GLU A 49 -1.67 13.39 -10.01
CA GLU A 49 -1.14 12.34 -10.89
C GLU A 49 -1.49 10.92 -10.40
N LEU A 50 -1.66 10.73 -9.08
CA LEU A 50 -2.14 9.46 -8.49
C LEU A 50 -3.59 9.13 -8.85
N ARG A 51 -4.31 10.03 -9.53
CA ARG A 51 -5.66 9.76 -10.03
C ARG A 51 -5.66 9.01 -11.35
N THR A 52 -4.51 8.70 -11.95
CA THR A 52 -4.46 7.92 -13.19
C THR A 52 -5.02 6.52 -13.01
N SER A 53 -5.71 6.00 -14.04
CA SER A 53 -6.13 4.59 -14.17
C SER A 53 -5.33 3.88 -15.27
N SER A 54 -4.48 4.61 -16.00
CA SER A 54 -3.84 4.13 -17.22
C SER A 54 -2.51 3.42 -16.97
N LEU A 55 -1.97 3.58 -15.76
CA LEU A 55 -0.71 2.98 -15.37
C LEU A 55 -0.93 1.55 -14.90
N SER A 56 0.01 0.69 -15.29
CA SER A 56 0.18 -0.62 -14.67
C SER A 56 0.43 -0.46 -13.17
N PRO A 57 0.09 -1.46 -12.34
CA PRO A 57 0.40 -1.47 -10.92
C PRO A 57 1.87 -1.18 -10.61
N LYS A 58 2.80 -1.63 -11.48
CA LYS A 58 4.24 -1.38 -11.34
C LYS A 58 4.59 0.08 -11.48
N SER A 59 4.18 0.64 -12.62
CA SER A 59 4.41 2.03 -12.92
C SER A 59 3.71 2.94 -11.89
N TYR A 60 2.51 2.55 -11.45
CA TYR A 60 1.79 3.27 -10.40
C TYR A 60 2.54 3.24 -9.06
N TYR A 61 3.13 2.11 -8.66
CA TYR A 61 3.94 2.01 -7.45
C TYR A 61 5.18 2.90 -7.50
N GLU A 62 5.89 2.90 -8.64
CA GLU A 62 7.05 3.77 -8.83
C GLU A 62 6.67 5.25 -8.72
N LEU A 63 5.57 5.67 -9.35
CA LEU A 63 5.02 7.02 -9.22
C LEU A 63 4.60 7.32 -7.78
N TYR A 64 3.92 6.39 -7.11
CA TYR A 64 3.51 6.51 -5.71
C TYR A 64 4.70 6.76 -4.78
N MET A 65 5.79 6.01 -4.94
CA MET A 65 7.00 6.19 -4.12
C MET A 65 7.60 7.58 -4.31
N GLN A 66 7.71 8.05 -5.56
CA GLN A 66 8.21 9.40 -5.86
C GLN A 66 7.33 10.48 -5.20
N VAL A 67 6.01 10.38 -5.34
CA VAL A 67 5.08 11.34 -4.74
C VAL A 67 5.15 11.30 -3.21
N CYS A 68 5.24 10.11 -2.61
CA CYS A 68 5.34 9.97 -1.15
C CYS A 68 6.62 10.62 -0.59
N ASP A 69 7.76 10.47 -1.28
CA ASP A 69 9.00 11.11 -0.87
C ASP A 69 8.87 12.65 -0.89
N GLU A 70 8.21 13.20 -1.90
CA GLU A 70 7.94 14.63 -1.99
C GLU A 70 6.96 15.13 -0.92
N VAL A 71 5.92 14.35 -0.60
CA VAL A 71 4.97 14.68 0.48
C VAL A 71 5.64 14.63 1.85
N ARG A 72 6.64 13.77 2.08
CA ARG A 72 7.41 13.78 3.35
C ARG A 72 8.18 15.08 3.56
N HIS A 73 8.68 15.71 2.49
CA HIS A 73 9.28 17.04 2.60
C HIS A 73 8.27 18.10 3.06
N LEU A 74 7.03 18.03 2.56
CA LEU A 74 5.94 18.90 3.01
C LEU A 74 5.60 18.64 4.49
N GLU A 75 5.54 17.38 4.92
CA GLU A 75 5.31 17.01 6.33
C GLU A 75 6.38 17.61 7.25
N GLN A 76 7.66 17.43 6.90
CA GLN A 76 8.79 17.95 7.67
C GLN A 76 8.74 19.48 7.76
N PHE A 77 8.49 20.16 6.65
CA PHE A 77 8.34 21.62 6.65
C PHE A 77 7.22 22.09 7.59
N LEU A 78 6.06 21.42 7.55
CA LEU A 78 4.92 21.76 8.41
C LEU A 78 5.24 21.52 9.89
N LEU A 79 5.95 20.44 10.22
CA LEU A 79 6.41 20.18 11.59
C LEU A 79 7.36 21.28 12.08
N ASP A 80 8.33 21.67 11.27
CA ASP A 80 9.30 22.71 11.62
C ASP A 80 8.63 24.07 11.85
N GLU A 81 7.68 24.46 11.00
CA GLU A 81 6.92 25.71 11.18
C GLU A 81 6.05 25.69 12.46
N TYR A 82 5.46 24.54 12.78
CA TYR A 82 4.70 24.37 14.01
C TYR A 82 5.59 24.46 15.26
N GLN A 83 6.79 23.88 15.23
CA GLN A 83 7.77 23.98 16.32
C GLN A 83 8.31 25.40 16.51
N LYS A 84 8.47 26.17 15.43
CA LYS A 84 8.83 27.60 15.48
C LYS A 84 7.70 28.50 16.00
N GLY A 85 6.48 27.96 16.15
CA GLY A 85 5.30 28.69 16.64
C GLY A 85 4.48 29.38 15.54
N HIS A 86 4.81 29.17 14.26
CA HIS A 86 4.03 29.67 13.13
C HIS A 86 2.83 28.73 12.84
N LYS A 87 1.90 28.68 13.79
CA LYS A 87 0.70 27.85 13.68
C LYS A 87 -0.24 28.44 12.64
N VAL A 88 -0.54 27.66 11.60
CA VAL A 88 -1.60 27.99 10.64
C VAL A 88 -2.91 27.48 11.20
N ALA A 89 -3.80 28.40 11.57
CA ALA A 89 -5.14 28.07 12.05
C ALA A 89 -5.91 27.29 10.98
N ASP A 90 -6.71 26.32 11.42
CA ASP A 90 -7.64 25.55 10.60
C ASP A 90 -7.01 24.85 9.38
N LEU A 91 -5.71 24.56 9.41
CA LEU A 91 -5.00 23.88 8.32
C LEU A 91 -5.65 22.53 7.98
N TYR A 92 -6.15 21.81 8.99
CA TYR A 92 -6.89 20.55 8.81
C TYR A 92 -8.20 20.72 8.02
N GLU A 93 -8.87 21.87 8.15
CA GLU A 93 -10.05 22.21 7.35
C GLU A 93 -9.64 22.71 5.96
N LEU A 94 -8.59 23.53 5.88
CA LEU A 94 -8.14 24.15 4.64
C LEU A 94 -7.79 23.12 3.55
N VAL A 95 -7.14 22.01 3.93
CA VAL A 95 -6.80 20.94 2.98
C VAL A 95 -8.03 20.19 2.47
N GLN A 96 -9.17 20.25 3.16
CA GLN A 96 -10.41 19.59 2.74
C GLN A 96 -11.09 20.31 1.57
N TYR A 97 -10.78 21.58 1.32
CA TYR A 97 -11.28 22.32 0.16
C TYR A 97 -10.70 21.83 -1.18
N ALA A 98 -9.69 20.95 -1.16
CA ALA A 98 -9.19 20.32 -2.37
C ALA A 98 -10.32 19.54 -3.10
N GLY A 99 -10.64 19.91 -4.34
CA GLY A 99 -11.82 19.38 -5.04
C GLY A 99 -11.76 17.87 -5.33
N ASN A 100 -10.55 17.35 -5.59
CA ASN A 100 -10.35 15.92 -5.89
C ASN A 100 -10.09 15.13 -4.60
N ILE A 101 -10.79 13.99 -4.44
CA ILE A 101 -10.71 13.17 -3.23
C ILE A 101 -9.32 12.59 -2.95
N VAL A 102 -8.58 12.17 -3.99
CA VAL A 102 -7.24 11.56 -3.80
C VAL A 102 -6.26 12.60 -3.23
N PRO A 103 -5.99 13.75 -3.88
CA PRO A 103 -5.17 14.80 -3.29
C PRO A 103 -5.64 15.25 -1.92
N ARG A 104 -6.95 15.40 -1.73
CA ARG A 104 -7.55 15.79 -0.45
C ARG A 104 -7.13 14.85 0.66
N LEU A 105 -7.30 13.54 0.49
CA LEU A 105 -7.04 12.57 1.55
C LEU A 105 -5.55 12.41 1.84
N TYR A 106 -4.68 12.45 0.83
CA TYR A 106 -3.23 12.45 1.09
C TYR A 106 -2.80 13.67 1.90
N LEU A 107 -3.24 14.88 1.51
CA LEU A 107 -2.95 16.10 2.28
C LEU A 107 -3.56 16.07 3.69
N LEU A 108 -4.79 15.55 3.83
CA LEU A 108 -5.48 15.42 5.11
C LEU A 108 -4.73 14.47 6.04
N ILE A 109 -4.22 13.34 5.54
CA ILE A 109 -3.39 12.41 6.31
C ILE A 109 -2.10 13.11 6.73
N THR A 110 -1.39 13.78 5.81
CA THR A 110 -0.14 14.49 6.12
C THR A 110 -0.35 15.54 7.21
N VAL A 111 -1.34 16.41 7.06
CA VAL A 111 -1.66 17.44 8.07
C VAL A 111 -2.15 16.83 9.37
N GLY A 112 -2.95 15.75 9.30
CA GLY A 112 -3.38 14.99 10.47
C GLY A 112 -2.20 14.48 11.29
N MET A 113 -1.16 13.96 10.65
CA MET A 113 0.05 13.50 11.37
C MET A 113 0.79 14.67 12.03
N VAL A 114 0.89 15.82 11.36
CA VAL A 114 1.49 17.04 11.93
C VAL A 114 0.72 17.49 13.17
N TYR A 115 -0.61 17.43 13.12
CA TYR A 115 -1.49 17.83 14.22
C TYR A 115 -1.36 16.90 15.43
N ILE A 116 -1.24 15.60 15.20
CA ILE A 116 -1.00 14.63 16.28
C ILE A 116 0.37 14.85 16.91
N LYS A 117 1.43 15.01 16.11
CA LYS A 117 2.80 15.25 16.61
C LYS A 117 2.95 16.59 17.33
N SER A 118 2.15 17.58 16.98
CA SER A 118 2.18 18.92 17.57
C SER A 118 1.20 19.08 18.75
N SER A 119 0.53 18.00 19.17
CA SER A 119 -0.46 17.95 20.26
C SER A 119 -1.55 19.04 20.19
N GLN A 120 -1.98 19.43 18.98
CA GLN A 120 -3.02 20.47 18.83
C GLN A 120 -4.44 19.94 19.04
N HIS A 121 -4.68 18.66 18.77
CA HIS A 121 -5.99 18.02 18.80
C HIS A 121 -5.88 16.60 19.38
N SER A 122 -7.02 16.01 19.75
CA SER A 122 -7.03 14.63 20.21
C SER A 122 -6.54 13.68 19.12
N ARG A 123 -5.48 12.93 19.45
CA ARG A 123 -4.92 11.84 18.62
C ARG A 123 -6.01 10.87 18.17
N LYS A 124 -6.92 10.53 19.08
CA LYS A 124 -8.02 9.59 18.85
C LYS A 124 -8.99 10.09 17.78
N ASP A 125 -9.43 11.34 17.90
CA ASP A 125 -10.43 11.90 16.99
C ASP A 125 -9.87 12.03 15.57
N ILE A 126 -8.63 12.50 15.44
CA ILE A 126 -7.96 12.57 14.13
C ILE A 126 -7.81 11.18 13.51
N MET A 127 -7.32 10.20 14.28
CA MET A 127 -7.12 8.84 13.75
C MET A 127 -8.43 8.22 13.28
N LYS A 128 -9.51 8.38 14.06
CA LYS A 128 -10.83 7.87 13.69
C LYS A 128 -11.37 8.57 12.44
N ASP A 129 -11.28 9.89 12.38
CA ASP A 129 -11.70 10.67 11.21
C ASP A 129 -10.92 10.27 9.95
N LEU A 130 -9.60 10.13 10.03
CA LEU A 130 -8.77 9.72 8.89
C LEU A 130 -9.18 8.35 8.31
N VAL A 131 -9.48 7.36 9.16
CA VAL A 131 -9.94 6.04 8.70
C VAL A 131 -11.33 6.13 8.08
N GLU A 132 -12.25 6.88 8.70
CA GLU A 132 -13.60 7.09 8.18
C GLU A 132 -13.58 7.81 6.83
N MET A 133 -12.75 8.84 6.68
CA MET A 133 -12.57 9.62 5.46
C MET A 133 -11.91 8.81 4.33
N CYS A 134 -11.00 7.89 4.67
CA CYS A 134 -10.41 6.96 3.69
C CYS A 134 -11.44 6.02 3.04
N ARG A 135 -12.62 5.83 3.65
CA ARG A 135 -13.73 5.08 3.02
C ARG A 135 -14.27 5.76 1.76
N GLY A 136 -13.99 7.04 1.53
CA GLY A 136 -14.41 7.73 0.31
C GLY A 136 -13.75 7.22 -0.97
N VAL A 137 -12.60 6.53 -0.89
CA VAL A 137 -11.89 5.98 -2.06
C VAL A 137 -12.17 4.49 -2.19
N GLN A 138 -13.12 4.15 -3.07
CA GLN A 138 -13.54 2.78 -3.34
C GLN A 138 -12.78 2.12 -4.51
N HIS A 139 -11.94 2.86 -5.23
CA HIS A 139 -11.16 2.28 -6.32
C HIS A 139 -10.08 1.32 -5.75
N PRO A 140 -9.96 0.07 -6.24
CA PRO A 140 -9.14 -0.93 -5.58
C PRO A 140 -7.66 -0.57 -5.45
N LEU A 141 -7.01 -0.20 -6.57
CA LEU A 141 -5.59 0.18 -6.58
C LEU A 141 -5.31 1.43 -5.73
N ARG A 142 -6.04 2.53 -5.99
CA ARG A 142 -5.86 3.81 -5.29
C ARG A 142 -6.19 3.73 -3.81
N GLY A 143 -7.26 3.02 -3.46
CA GLY A 143 -7.68 2.80 -2.08
C GLY A 143 -6.64 2.01 -1.30
N LEU A 144 -6.06 0.97 -1.93
CA LEU A 144 -4.98 0.18 -1.33
C LEU A 144 -3.74 1.05 -1.04
N PHE A 145 -3.27 1.83 -2.02
CA PHE A 145 -2.11 2.70 -1.83
C PHE A 145 -2.35 3.84 -0.83
N LEU A 146 -3.56 4.42 -0.81
CA LEU A 146 -3.93 5.45 0.17
C LEU A 146 -3.95 4.88 1.59
N ARG A 147 -4.50 3.68 1.78
CA ARG A 147 -4.54 3.02 3.09
C ARG A 147 -3.16 2.56 3.54
N ASN A 148 -2.33 2.09 2.61
CA ASN A 148 -0.93 1.81 2.87
C ASN A 148 -0.20 3.09 3.31
N TYR A 149 -0.44 4.23 2.66
CA TYR A 149 0.10 5.51 3.08
C TYR A 149 -0.34 5.89 4.49
N LEU A 150 -1.64 5.76 4.82
CA LEU A 150 -2.17 5.99 6.16
C LEU A 150 -1.43 5.13 7.21
N LEU A 151 -1.30 3.82 6.98
CA LEU A 151 -0.59 2.90 7.89
C LEU A 151 0.88 3.28 8.07
N GLN A 152 1.57 3.62 6.98
CA GLN A 152 2.97 4.05 7.05
C GLN A 152 3.13 5.31 7.89
N CYS A 153 2.21 6.26 7.74
CA CYS A 153 2.18 7.51 8.50
C CYS A 153 1.87 7.30 9.99
N THR A 154 0.92 6.41 10.32
CA THR A 154 0.49 6.18 11.71
C THR A 154 1.41 5.27 12.51
N ARG A 155 2.24 4.43 11.87
CA ARG A 155 3.05 3.38 12.52
C ARG A 155 3.83 3.85 13.76
N ASN A 156 4.37 5.06 13.75
CA ASN A 156 5.24 5.57 14.82
C ASN A 156 4.51 6.51 15.80
N ILE A 157 3.18 6.63 15.68
CA ILE A 157 2.37 7.63 16.40
C ILE A 157 1.22 6.95 17.17
N LEU A 158 1.11 5.62 17.08
CA LEU A 158 0.03 4.88 17.73
C LEU A 158 0.13 5.05 19.25
N PRO A 159 -1.00 5.24 19.94
CA PRO A 159 -1.01 5.22 21.39
C PRO A 159 -0.54 3.84 21.90
N ASP A 160 0.67 3.82 22.43
CA ASP A 160 1.27 2.70 23.16
C ASP A 160 1.08 2.88 24.68
N ALA A 161 1.13 1.79 25.43
CA ALA A 161 0.82 1.75 26.86
C ALA A 161 1.74 2.61 27.77
N GLU A 162 2.80 3.23 27.24
CA GLU A 162 3.89 3.82 28.02
C GLU A 162 4.35 5.21 27.53
N GLN A 163 3.42 6.14 27.28
CA GLN A 163 3.80 7.56 27.19
C GLN A 163 3.28 8.31 28.42
N GLU A 164 4.21 8.86 29.20
CA GLU A 164 3.93 9.84 30.26
C GLU A 164 3.19 11.02 29.63
N GLU A 165 1.88 11.10 29.82
CA GLU A 165 1.08 12.22 29.31
C GLU A 165 0.25 12.87 30.40
N ASP A 166 0.25 14.20 30.32
CA ASP A 166 -0.43 15.19 31.13
C ASP A 166 -1.93 14.85 31.30
N PRO A 167 -2.49 14.80 32.52
CA PRO A 167 -3.86 14.34 32.80
C PRO A 167 -4.99 15.12 32.09
N GLU A 168 -4.72 16.29 31.49
CA GLU A 168 -5.71 17.08 30.75
C GLU A 168 -5.90 16.69 29.28
N VAL A 169 -4.93 16.03 28.63
CA VAL A 169 -5.04 15.64 27.22
C VAL A 169 -5.36 14.16 27.15
N LYS A 170 -6.63 13.82 26.93
CA LYS A 170 -7.07 12.44 26.65
C LYS A 170 -6.43 11.94 25.35
N THR A 171 -5.24 11.40 25.46
CA THR A 171 -4.56 10.67 24.41
C THR A 171 -5.10 9.25 24.38
N GLY A 172 -5.26 8.71 23.17
CA GLY A 172 -5.94 7.44 22.95
C GLY A 172 -5.32 6.29 23.74
N THR A 173 -6.10 5.23 23.93
CA THR A 173 -5.66 4.00 24.59
C THR A 173 -5.11 2.99 23.59
N VAL A 174 -4.45 1.93 24.07
CA VAL A 174 -4.06 0.78 23.23
C VAL A 174 -5.28 0.15 22.55
N GLU A 175 -6.45 0.17 23.18
CA GLU A 175 -7.71 -0.27 22.57
C GLU A 175 -8.08 0.57 21.34
N ASP A 176 -7.83 1.89 21.38
CA ASP A 176 -8.06 2.77 20.22
C ASP A 176 -7.08 2.48 19.08
N SER A 177 -5.84 2.10 19.39
CA SER A 177 -4.87 1.61 18.39
C SER A 177 -5.35 0.31 17.74
N ILE A 178 -5.83 -0.64 18.55
CA ILE A 178 -6.38 -1.91 18.08
C ILE A 178 -7.62 -1.67 17.20
N ASP A 179 -8.57 -0.85 17.66
CA ASP A 179 -9.78 -0.51 16.90
C ASP A 179 -9.45 0.20 15.59
N PHE A 180 -8.47 1.10 15.59
CA PHE A 180 -7.97 1.75 14.38
C PHE A 180 -7.43 0.72 13.38
N PHE A 181 -6.56 -0.19 13.85
CA PHE A 181 -6.02 -1.24 13.01
C PHE A 181 -7.10 -2.20 12.51
N LEU A 182 -8.03 -2.62 13.36
CA LEU A 182 -9.13 -3.50 13.00
C LEU A 182 -10.09 -2.85 12.02
N LEU A 183 -10.39 -1.55 12.17
CA LEU A 183 -11.25 -0.82 11.23
C LEU A 183 -10.54 -0.64 9.87
N ASN A 184 -9.25 -0.29 9.89
CA ASN A 184 -8.48 -0.18 8.67
C ASN A 184 -8.30 -1.56 7.99
N PHE A 185 -8.06 -2.62 8.76
CA PHE A 185 -7.96 -4.00 8.29
C PHE A 185 -9.30 -4.51 7.78
N ALA A 186 -10.43 -4.24 8.46
CA ALA A 186 -11.76 -4.63 8.01
C ALA A 186 -12.15 -3.93 6.70
N GLU A 187 -11.74 -2.69 6.51
CA GLU A 187 -11.97 -1.96 5.25
C GLU A 187 -10.99 -2.37 4.15
N MET A 188 -9.73 -2.71 4.49
CA MET A 188 -8.82 -3.43 3.58
C MET A 188 -9.34 -4.84 3.25
N ASN A 189 -10.09 -5.47 4.15
CA ASN A 189 -10.76 -6.75 3.93
C ASN A 189 -12.13 -6.60 3.24
N LYS A 190 -12.75 -5.42 3.20
CA LYS A 190 -13.84 -5.18 2.22
C LYS A 190 -13.29 -5.11 0.80
N LEU A 191 -12.06 -4.62 0.65
CA LEU A 191 -11.28 -4.82 -0.57
C LEU A 191 -10.82 -6.29 -0.73
N TRP A 192 -11.01 -7.20 0.25
CA TRP A 192 -10.75 -8.65 0.11
C TRP A 192 -11.81 -9.38 -0.72
N LEU A 193 -13.06 -8.91 -0.78
CA LEU A 193 -13.99 -9.36 -1.84
C LEU A 193 -13.47 -8.96 -3.24
N VAL A 194 -12.73 -7.85 -3.30
CA VAL A 194 -12.05 -7.39 -4.49
C VAL A 194 -10.73 -8.14 -4.71
N LEU A 195 -10.14 -8.86 -3.75
CA LEU A 195 -9.02 -9.77 -4.02
C LEU A 195 -9.50 -10.93 -4.89
N SER A 196 -10.69 -11.49 -4.61
CA SER A 196 -11.29 -12.50 -5.50
C SER A 196 -11.53 -11.93 -6.90
N GLU A 197 -12.05 -10.71 -7.01
CA GLU A 197 -12.31 -10.03 -8.29
C GLU A 197 -11.01 -9.56 -9.00
N ILE A 198 -9.99 -9.16 -8.24
CA ILE A 198 -8.65 -8.82 -8.74
C ILE A 198 -8.00 -10.09 -9.24
N LEU A 199 -7.95 -11.18 -8.46
CA LEU A 199 -7.39 -12.46 -8.87
C LEU A 199 -8.13 -13.01 -10.11
N GLU A 200 -9.46 -12.89 -10.18
CA GLU A 200 -10.23 -13.22 -11.38
C GLU A 200 -9.86 -12.33 -12.58
N GLN A 201 -9.71 -11.01 -12.40
CA GLN A 201 -9.26 -10.11 -13.46
C GLN A 201 -7.77 -10.30 -13.82
N LEU A 202 -6.94 -10.74 -12.88
CA LEU A 202 -5.52 -11.05 -13.03
C LEU A 202 -5.39 -12.29 -13.90
N VAL A 203 -6.11 -13.37 -13.57
CA VAL A 203 -6.22 -14.58 -14.38
C VAL A 203 -6.83 -14.28 -15.75
N SER A 204 -7.84 -13.41 -15.82
CA SER A 204 -8.44 -12.98 -17.09
C SER A 204 -7.55 -12.04 -17.91
N CYS A 205 -6.53 -11.42 -17.32
CA CYS A 205 -5.58 -10.57 -18.03
C CYS A 205 -4.67 -11.46 -18.89
N LYS A 206 -4.60 -11.20 -20.20
CA LYS A 206 -3.74 -11.99 -21.11
C LYS A 206 -2.25 -11.60 -21.06
N ASP A 207 -1.88 -10.64 -20.22
CA ASP A 207 -0.52 -10.11 -20.10
C ASP A 207 0.21 -10.82 -18.95
N TYR A 208 1.12 -11.73 -19.31
CA TYR A 208 1.90 -12.53 -18.35
C TYR A 208 2.87 -11.67 -17.50
N ILE A 209 3.34 -10.52 -18.00
CA ILE A 209 4.24 -9.64 -17.24
C ILE A 209 3.44 -8.93 -16.14
N ALA A 210 2.24 -8.44 -16.48
CA ALA A 210 1.34 -7.82 -15.52
C ALA A 210 0.88 -8.83 -14.45
N GLN A 211 0.61 -10.08 -14.85
CA GLN A 211 0.25 -11.15 -13.92
C GLN A 211 1.37 -11.43 -12.91
N GLU A 212 2.61 -11.63 -13.37
CA GLU A 212 3.76 -11.92 -12.50
C GLU A 212 3.96 -10.79 -11.48
N TYR A 213 3.97 -9.55 -11.95
CA TYR A 213 4.19 -8.38 -11.12
C TYR A 213 3.09 -8.15 -10.08
N LEU A 214 1.82 -8.31 -10.48
CA LEU A 214 0.69 -8.10 -9.57
C LEU A 214 0.67 -9.11 -8.43
N MET A 215 1.02 -10.36 -8.71
CA MET A 215 1.11 -11.40 -7.69
C MET A 215 2.24 -11.11 -6.69
N GLU A 216 3.38 -10.59 -7.16
CA GLU A 216 4.45 -10.12 -6.28
C GLU A 216 4.02 -8.88 -5.45
N CYS A 217 3.27 -7.96 -6.04
CA CYS A 217 2.71 -6.81 -5.31
C CYS A 217 1.77 -7.24 -4.19
N ILE A 218 0.91 -8.24 -4.43
CA ILE A 218 0.05 -8.79 -3.38
C ILE A 218 0.94 -9.32 -2.24
N ILE A 219 1.99 -10.06 -2.56
CA ILE A 219 2.94 -10.56 -1.54
C ILE A 219 3.56 -9.41 -0.75
N GLN A 220 4.00 -8.34 -1.40
CA GLN A 220 4.72 -7.23 -0.75
C GLN A 220 3.81 -6.28 0.06
N VAL A 221 2.57 -6.06 -0.38
CA VAL A 221 1.68 -5.03 0.19
C VAL A 221 0.84 -5.54 1.35
N PHE A 222 0.35 -6.78 1.30
CA PHE A 222 -0.49 -7.33 2.38
C PHE A 222 0.36 -7.86 3.54
N PRO A 223 -0.07 -7.79 4.81
CA PRO A 223 0.70 -8.29 5.96
C PRO A 223 0.85 -9.82 5.96
N ASP A 224 1.75 -10.36 6.79
CA ASP A 224 2.11 -11.78 6.77
C ASP A 224 0.97 -12.68 7.26
N GLU A 225 0.21 -12.23 8.26
CA GLU A 225 -0.99 -12.91 8.77
C GLU A 225 -2.06 -13.08 7.67
N PHE A 226 -2.17 -12.08 6.79
CA PHE A 226 -3.11 -12.11 5.67
C PHE A 226 -2.75 -13.20 4.64
N HIS A 227 -1.46 -13.39 4.38
CA HIS A 227 -1.00 -14.46 3.49
C HIS A 227 -1.21 -15.85 4.08
N LEU A 228 -1.15 -15.99 5.40
CA LEU A 228 -1.43 -17.26 6.07
C LEU A 228 -2.92 -17.65 5.93
N ASP A 229 -3.83 -16.69 6.10
CA ASP A 229 -5.27 -16.92 6.00
C ASP A 229 -5.77 -17.09 4.56
N THR A 230 -5.08 -16.51 3.57
CA THR A 230 -5.49 -16.52 2.15
C THR A 230 -4.62 -17.39 1.24
N LEU A 231 -3.70 -18.16 1.83
CA LEU A 231 -2.72 -18.99 1.12
C LEU A 231 -3.35 -19.90 0.08
N ASP A 232 -4.46 -20.55 0.45
CA ASP A 232 -5.17 -21.49 -0.43
C ASP A 232 -5.80 -20.80 -1.64
N LEU A 233 -6.32 -19.57 -1.47
CA LEU A 233 -6.87 -18.78 -2.56
C LEU A 233 -5.76 -18.26 -3.47
N PHE A 234 -4.66 -17.79 -2.89
CA PHE A 234 -3.51 -17.28 -3.63
C PHE A 234 -2.83 -18.37 -4.47
N LEU A 235 -2.59 -19.55 -3.89
CA LEU A 235 -2.01 -20.69 -4.61
C LEU A 235 -2.93 -21.22 -5.72
N LYS A 236 -4.25 -21.18 -5.51
CA LYS A 236 -5.21 -21.52 -6.56
C LYS A 236 -5.14 -20.53 -7.71
N ALA A 237 -5.08 -19.23 -7.42
CA ALA A 237 -4.91 -18.21 -8.45
C ALA A 237 -3.56 -18.35 -9.20
N CYS A 238 -2.47 -18.70 -8.51
CA CYS A 238 -1.19 -19.03 -9.14
C CYS A 238 -1.29 -20.18 -10.16
N ALA A 239 -2.15 -21.17 -9.89
CA ALA A 239 -2.36 -22.31 -10.80
C ALA A 239 -3.17 -21.92 -12.04
N ASP A 240 -3.99 -20.88 -11.94
CA ASP A 240 -4.84 -20.38 -13.03
C ASP A 240 -4.14 -19.28 -13.88
N LEU A 241 -2.89 -18.90 -13.55
CA LEU A 241 -2.11 -17.92 -14.32
C LEU A 241 -1.73 -18.42 -15.71
N ASN A 242 -1.36 -17.48 -16.59
CA ASN A 242 -0.85 -17.80 -17.91
C ASN A 242 0.43 -18.66 -17.80
N PRO A 243 0.57 -19.75 -18.57
CA PRO A 243 1.70 -20.67 -18.47
C PRO A 243 3.07 -20.03 -18.77
N THR A 244 3.09 -18.83 -19.34
CA THR A 244 4.32 -18.06 -19.61
C THR A 244 4.80 -17.25 -18.39
N VAL A 245 3.99 -17.16 -17.33
CA VAL A 245 4.35 -16.49 -16.07
C VAL A 245 5.37 -17.32 -15.29
N ASN A 246 6.38 -16.68 -14.72
CA ASN A 246 7.33 -17.36 -13.85
C ASN A 246 6.78 -17.53 -12.44
N VAL A 247 5.83 -18.47 -12.28
CA VAL A 247 5.17 -18.78 -11.00
C VAL A 247 6.17 -19.17 -9.92
N LYS A 248 7.33 -19.72 -10.31
CA LYS A 248 8.40 -20.07 -9.37
C LYS A 248 8.93 -18.84 -8.62
N ASN A 249 9.13 -17.70 -9.29
CA ASN A 249 9.61 -16.48 -8.64
C ASN A 249 8.59 -15.95 -7.60
N ILE A 250 7.31 -15.95 -7.97
CA ILE A 250 6.21 -15.53 -7.10
C ILE A 250 6.16 -16.39 -5.83
N ILE A 251 6.25 -17.71 -5.99
CA ILE A 251 6.24 -18.64 -4.86
C ILE A 251 7.48 -18.45 -3.98
N ILE A 252 8.67 -18.24 -4.57
CA ILE A 252 9.90 -17.95 -3.81
C ILE A 252 9.73 -16.67 -2.98
N ALA A 253 9.22 -15.59 -3.57
CA ALA A 253 9.00 -14.33 -2.87
C ALA A 253 8.05 -14.47 -1.67
N LEU A 254 6.98 -15.27 -1.82
CA LEU A 254 6.06 -15.58 -0.72
C LEU A 254 6.74 -16.40 0.38
N ILE A 255 7.53 -17.42 0.00
CA ILE A 255 8.26 -18.26 0.94
C ILE A 255 9.29 -17.46 1.73
N ASP A 256 10.11 -16.66 1.05
CA ASP A 256 11.13 -15.83 1.69
C ASP A 256 10.50 -14.87 2.69
N ARG A 257 9.35 -14.29 2.34
CA ARG A 257 8.59 -13.41 3.22
C ARG A 257 8.05 -14.12 4.45
N LEU A 258 7.41 -15.28 4.27
CA LEU A 258 6.90 -16.10 5.38
C LEU A 258 8.03 -16.68 6.25
N ALA A 259 9.19 -16.97 5.66
CA ALA A 259 10.38 -17.42 6.38
C ALA A 259 10.94 -16.31 7.29
N VAL A 260 11.00 -15.07 6.80
CA VAL A 260 11.37 -13.90 7.62
C VAL A 260 10.34 -13.64 8.72
N PHE A 261 9.06 -13.87 8.46
CA PHE A 261 8.01 -13.78 9.48
C PHE A 261 8.20 -14.85 10.57
N ALA A 262 8.54 -16.08 10.19
CA ALA A 262 8.76 -17.20 11.11
C ALA A 262 9.97 -17.05 12.04
N THR A 263 10.95 -16.20 11.68
CA THR A 263 12.15 -15.93 12.50
C THR A 263 12.01 -14.72 13.42
N ARG A 264 10.85 -14.05 13.46
CA ARG A 264 10.59 -12.96 14.41
C ARG A 264 10.20 -13.52 15.79
N ASP A 265 11.09 -13.33 16.77
CA ASP A 265 10.99 -13.90 18.13
C ASP A 265 9.83 -13.38 19.00
N ASP A 266 9.06 -12.37 18.58
CA ASP A 266 8.05 -11.71 19.42
C ASP A 266 6.57 -12.01 19.09
N SER A 267 6.28 -12.99 18.23
CA SER A 267 4.89 -13.34 17.90
C SER A 267 4.53 -14.75 18.32
N ALA A 268 3.36 -14.90 18.94
CA ALA A 268 2.72 -16.15 19.32
C ALA A 268 2.36 -17.09 18.13
N GLY A 269 3.10 -17.03 17.01
CA GLY A 269 2.81 -17.66 15.72
C GLY A 269 3.52 -18.99 15.45
N ILE A 270 4.46 -19.43 16.29
CA ILE A 270 5.23 -20.67 16.08
C ILE A 270 4.33 -21.93 15.91
N PRO A 271 3.22 -22.11 16.65
CA PRO A 271 2.36 -23.30 16.48
C PRO A 271 1.58 -23.31 15.15
N THR A 272 1.14 -22.14 14.68
CA THR A 272 0.32 -22.00 13.45
C THR A 272 1.20 -22.09 12.20
N ILE A 273 2.41 -21.55 12.25
CA ILE A 273 3.39 -21.59 11.15
C ILE A 273 3.88 -23.02 10.89
N SER A 274 4.06 -23.86 11.92
CA SER A 274 4.45 -25.27 11.72
C SER A 274 3.35 -26.07 11.01
N ASN A 275 2.08 -25.83 11.35
CA ASN A 275 0.93 -26.43 10.67
C ASN A 275 0.75 -25.87 9.24
N CYS A 276 0.96 -24.58 9.02
CA CYS A 276 0.95 -23.96 7.69
C CYS A 276 2.11 -24.44 6.81
N LEU A 277 3.34 -24.56 7.33
CA LEU A 277 4.49 -25.12 6.61
C LEU A 277 4.25 -26.60 6.26
N THR A 278 3.61 -27.37 7.13
CA THR A 278 3.26 -28.78 6.83
C THR A 278 2.16 -28.86 5.76
N SER A 279 1.14 -28.00 5.82
CA SER A 279 0.13 -27.87 4.76
C SER A 279 0.74 -27.41 3.43
N PHE A 280 1.66 -26.45 3.48
CA PHE A 280 2.34 -25.86 2.34
C PHE A 280 3.35 -26.83 1.71
N GLN A 281 4.10 -27.60 2.50
CA GLN A 281 4.98 -28.68 2.00
C GLN A 281 4.18 -29.78 1.28
N ASN A 282 3.05 -30.20 1.87
CA ASN A 282 2.18 -31.20 1.25
C ASN A 282 1.55 -30.71 -0.07
N ARG A 283 1.25 -29.41 -0.19
CA ARG A 283 0.66 -28.79 -1.40
C ARG A 283 1.69 -28.35 -2.44
N LEU A 284 2.90 -27.95 -2.03
CA LEU A 284 4.05 -27.75 -2.92
C LEU A 284 4.42 -29.04 -3.63
N LEU A 285 4.39 -30.18 -2.95
CA LEU A 285 4.55 -31.51 -3.57
C LEU A 285 3.46 -31.78 -4.61
N LEU A 286 2.21 -31.34 -4.36
CA LEU A 286 1.10 -31.47 -5.31
C LEU A 286 1.32 -30.57 -6.55
N LEU A 287 1.71 -29.31 -6.36
CA LEU A 287 2.02 -28.36 -7.44
C LEU A 287 3.26 -28.81 -8.24
N TYR A 288 4.29 -29.33 -7.56
CA TYR A 288 5.48 -29.90 -8.21
C TYR A 288 5.14 -31.17 -9.01
N SER A 289 4.16 -31.97 -8.55
CA SER A 289 3.67 -33.14 -9.29
C SER A 289 2.81 -32.78 -10.51
N LEU A 290 2.10 -31.65 -10.48
CA LEU A 290 1.30 -31.12 -11.59
C LEU A 290 2.14 -30.35 -12.62
N ALA A 291 3.28 -29.77 -12.20
CA ALA A 291 4.18 -28.99 -13.05
C ALA A 291 5.19 -29.83 -13.85
N ILE A 292 5.29 -31.15 -13.61
CA ILE A 292 6.07 -32.05 -14.46
C ILE A 292 5.15 -32.54 -15.59
N PRO A 293 5.43 -32.20 -16.86
CA PRO A 293 4.73 -32.85 -17.96
C PRO A 293 5.05 -34.34 -17.87
N HIS A 294 4.01 -35.18 -17.85
CA HIS A 294 4.18 -36.61 -18.07
C HIS A 294 5.07 -36.81 -19.28
N SER A 295 6.30 -37.25 -19.06
CA SER A 295 7.09 -37.86 -20.13
C SER A 295 6.26 -39.04 -20.64
N PRO A 296 6.02 -39.15 -21.95
CA PRO A 296 5.26 -40.26 -22.48
C PRO A 296 6.01 -41.54 -22.16
N SER A 297 5.31 -42.41 -21.43
CA SER A 297 5.65 -43.79 -21.17
C SER A 297 6.24 -44.47 -22.39
N SER A 298 7.36 -45.16 -22.17
CA SER A 298 7.72 -46.45 -22.79
C SER A 298 7.51 -46.56 -24.31
N PHE A 299 8.61 -46.50 -25.06
CA PHE A 299 8.72 -47.24 -26.32
C PHE A 299 8.30 -48.71 -26.09
N PRO A 300 7.51 -49.32 -26.98
CA PRO A 300 7.21 -50.73 -26.88
C PRO A 300 8.46 -51.54 -27.20
N PRO A 301 8.68 -52.72 -26.59
CA PRO A 301 9.70 -53.64 -27.05
C PRO A 301 9.16 -54.33 -28.31
N THR A 302 9.57 -53.87 -29.49
CA THR A 302 9.44 -54.68 -30.70
C THR A 302 10.64 -55.61 -30.82
N LEU A 303 10.32 -56.90 -30.81
CA LEU A 303 11.09 -58.02 -31.33
C LEU A 303 11.69 -57.74 -32.71
#